data_AF-A0A2P4QHW9-F1
#
_entry.id   AF-A0A2P4QHW9-F1
#
_cell.length_a   1.000
_cell.length_b   1.000
_cell.length_c   1.000
_cell.angle_alpha   90.00
_cell.angle_beta   90.00
_cell.angle_gamma   90.00
#
_symmetry.space_group_name_H-M   'P 1'
#
loop_
_entity.id
_entity.type
_entity.pdbx_description
1 polymer ?
#
loop_
_entity_poly.entity_id
_entity_poly.type
_entity_poly.pdbx_seq_one_letter_code
_entity_poly.pdbx_strand_id
1 'polypeptide(L)'
;MIQIPDENTNMFIDIRTSLFAMYLFLTGDSSALSNWSYTNNPSIAVLVVLFSLLIVVYLMNLLIGLLNIAIEEDNNRVSYLIQKAEILAEIELFYLLPHQRRWQTWFPEVIHYYADADKTRKEIERLIEKGEWDTKEQEFAEMRKNLLDKLQIKHDPIDNKVILKKLDKLEELEKTYGKTLDKLENLEKSDKEKLEKLEKLEKLLEEIRAK
;
A
#
# COMPACT_ATOMS: atom_id res chain seq x y z
N MET A 1 44.27 -34.34 -21.55
CA MET A 1 44.59 -32.90 -21.65
C MET A 1 43.63 -32.19 -20.70
N ILE A 2 44.14 -31.62 -19.60
CA ILE A 2 43.31 -30.88 -18.63
C ILE A 2 43.14 -29.48 -19.21
N GLN A 3 41.94 -29.14 -19.68
CA GLN A 3 41.63 -27.77 -20.07
C GLN A 3 41.63 -26.89 -18.81
N ILE A 4 42.41 -25.82 -18.85
CA ILE A 4 42.31 -24.73 -17.88
C ILE A 4 40.98 -24.03 -18.20
N PRO A 5 40.07 -23.85 -17.24
CA PRO A 5 38.78 -23.23 -17.50
C PRO A 5 38.99 -21.80 -18.04
N ASP A 6 38.52 -21.55 -19.25
CA ASP A 6 38.46 -20.22 -19.87
C ASP A 6 37.35 -19.38 -19.20
N GLU A 7 37.40 -18.05 -19.34
CA GLU A 7 36.37 -17.11 -18.85
C GLU A 7 34.95 -17.51 -19.33
N ASN A 8 34.85 -18.17 -20.49
CA ASN A 8 33.58 -18.66 -21.05
C ASN A 8 33.15 -20.06 -20.58
N THR A 9 34.01 -20.78 -19.85
CA THR A 9 33.75 -22.17 -19.42
C THR A 9 33.22 -22.25 -17.99
N ASN A 10 33.50 -21.28 -17.12
CA ASN A 10 32.97 -21.29 -15.76
C ASN A 10 32.44 -19.92 -15.35
N MET A 11 31.12 -19.80 -15.33
CA MET A 11 30.42 -18.57 -14.96
C MET A 11 30.56 -18.21 -13.48
N PHE A 12 31.17 -19.05 -12.63
CA PHE A 12 31.37 -18.78 -11.20
C PHE A 12 32.77 -18.23 -10.85
N ILE A 13 33.60 -17.89 -11.84
CA ILE A 13 34.95 -17.32 -11.61
C ILE A 13 34.87 -15.87 -11.12
N ASP A 14 33.96 -15.06 -11.67
CA ASP A 14 33.78 -13.66 -11.31
C ASP A 14 32.43 -13.42 -10.63
N ILE A 15 32.36 -12.40 -9.78
CA ILE A 15 31.13 -12.08 -9.05
C ILE A 15 30.01 -11.62 -9.99
N ARG A 16 30.35 -10.91 -11.08
CA ARG A 16 29.37 -10.44 -12.06
C ARG A 16 28.74 -11.59 -12.83
N THR A 17 29.58 -12.51 -13.32
CA THR A 17 29.14 -13.68 -14.06
C THR A 17 28.43 -14.68 -13.16
N SER A 18 28.83 -14.80 -11.89
CA SER A 18 28.16 -15.69 -10.93
C SER A 18 26.76 -15.19 -10.53
N LEU A 19 26.57 -13.88 -10.40
CA LEU A 19 25.24 -13.29 -10.22
C LEU A 19 24.34 -13.54 -11.44
N PHE A 20 24.89 -13.40 -12.65
CA PHE A 20 24.15 -13.71 -13.88
C PHE A 20 23.80 -15.20 -13.98
N ALA A 21 24.72 -16.09 -13.62
CA ALA A 21 24.47 -17.52 -13.52
C ALA A 21 23.35 -17.85 -12.51
N MET A 22 23.32 -17.14 -11.37
CA MET A 22 22.26 -17.31 -10.37
C MET A 22 20.89 -16.85 -10.89
N TYR A 23 20.85 -15.76 -11.66
CA TYR A 23 19.63 -15.30 -12.31
C TYR A 23 19.13 -16.28 -13.37
N LEU A 24 20.02 -16.83 -14.21
CA LEU A 24 19.66 -17.89 -15.16
C LEU A 24 19.07 -19.11 -14.43
N PHE A 25 19.68 -19.48 -13.31
CA PHE A 25 19.18 -20.60 -12.53
C PHE A 25 17.81 -20.31 -11.87
N LEU A 26 17.56 -19.06 -11.48
CA LEU A 26 16.26 -18.58 -10.99
C LEU A 26 15.15 -18.72 -12.04
N THR A 27 15.47 -18.47 -13.32
CA THR A 27 14.52 -18.60 -14.44
C THR A 27 14.42 -20.03 -14.97
N GLY A 28 15.18 -20.97 -14.41
CA GLY A 28 15.16 -22.40 -14.75
C GLY A 28 16.21 -22.83 -15.78
N ASP A 29 17.11 -21.93 -16.20
CA ASP A 29 18.21 -22.26 -17.09
C ASP A 29 19.42 -22.81 -16.30
N SER A 30 19.70 -24.11 -16.49
CA SER A 30 20.82 -24.80 -15.85
C SER A 30 22.11 -24.78 -16.69
N SER A 31 22.16 -24.03 -17.80
CA SER A 31 23.33 -23.94 -18.69
C SER A 31 24.60 -23.53 -17.96
N ALA A 32 24.49 -22.64 -16.96
CA ALA A 32 25.60 -22.19 -16.12
C ALA A 32 26.23 -23.32 -15.27
N LEU A 33 25.49 -24.40 -15.00
CA LEU A 33 25.93 -25.55 -14.21
C LEU A 33 26.42 -26.72 -15.09
N SER A 34 26.25 -26.65 -16.41
CA SER A 34 26.57 -27.74 -17.35
C SER A 34 28.03 -28.22 -17.29
N ASN A 35 28.95 -27.32 -16.94
CA ASN A 35 30.37 -27.61 -16.86
C ASN A 35 30.80 -28.28 -15.54
N TRP A 36 29.86 -28.48 -14.60
CA TRP A 36 30.14 -29.10 -13.31
C TRP A 36 29.66 -30.55 -13.25
N SER A 37 30.59 -31.48 -13.03
CA SER A 37 30.22 -32.88 -12.76
C SER A 37 29.70 -33.04 -11.32
N TYR A 38 28.43 -33.41 -11.18
CA TYR A 38 27.78 -33.68 -9.89
C TYR A 38 28.39 -34.88 -9.14
N THR A 39 28.98 -35.85 -9.84
CA THR A 39 29.59 -37.04 -9.22
C THR A 39 30.89 -36.72 -8.49
N ASN A 40 31.60 -35.68 -8.94
CA ASN A 40 32.91 -35.32 -8.41
C ASN A 40 32.83 -34.28 -7.29
N ASN A 41 31.69 -33.59 -7.15
CA ASN A 41 31.49 -32.50 -6.20
C ASN A 41 30.11 -32.61 -5.51
N PRO A 42 29.97 -33.47 -4.50
CA PRO A 42 28.68 -33.70 -3.83
C PRO A 42 28.10 -32.43 -3.21
N SER A 43 28.93 -31.50 -2.76
CA SER A 43 28.49 -30.22 -2.18
C SER A 43 27.72 -29.35 -3.17
N ILE A 44 28.11 -29.34 -4.45
CA ILE A 44 27.41 -28.57 -5.50
C ILE A 44 26.05 -29.21 -5.77
N ALA A 45 25.98 -30.53 -5.81
CA ALA A 45 24.71 -31.24 -5.98
C ALA A 45 23.72 -30.91 -4.85
N VAL A 46 24.19 -30.89 -3.59
CA VAL A 46 23.35 -30.51 -2.44
C VAL A 46 22.88 -29.05 -2.55
N LEU A 47 23.77 -28.12 -2.91
CA LEU A 47 23.42 -26.71 -3.07
C LEU A 47 22.37 -26.48 -4.17
N VAL A 48 22.53 -27.15 -5.31
CA VAL A 48 21.58 -27.11 -6.44
C VAL A 48 20.20 -27.60 -6.00
N VAL A 49 20.13 -28.75 -5.31
CA VAL A 49 18.86 -29.31 -4.82
C VAL A 49 18.18 -28.36 -3.83
N LEU A 50 18.93 -27.82 -2.86
CA LEU A 50 18.40 -26.89 -1.87
C LEU A 50 17.90 -25.60 -2.52
N PHE A 51 18.67 -25.04 -3.44
CA PHE A 51 18.31 -23.82 -4.13
C PHE A 51 17.09 -24.01 -5.04
N SER A 52 17.01 -25.11 -5.80
CA SER A 52 15.83 -25.44 -6.59
C SER A 52 14.58 -25.61 -5.72
N LEU A 53 14.70 -26.25 -4.55
CA LEU A 53 13.60 -26.36 -3.60
C LEU A 53 13.15 -25.00 -3.09
N LEU A 54 14.08 -24.10 -2.76
CA LEU A 54 13.78 -22.74 -2.33
C LEU A 54 13.02 -21.97 -3.41
N ILE A 55 13.44 -22.02 -4.67
CA ILE A 55 12.75 -21.29 -5.75
C ILE A 55 11.34 -21.84 -5.94
N VAL A 56 11.21 -23.15 -6.13
CA VAL A 56 9.93 -23.77 -6.50
C VAL A 56 8.94 -23.70 -5.34
N VAL A 57 9.38 -24.00 -4.12
CA VAL A 57 8.49 -24.10 -2.95
C VAL A 57 8.24 -22.74 -2.32
N TYR A 58 9.26 -21.89 -2.20
CA TYR A 58 9.14 -20.64 -1.46
C TYR A 58 8.92 -19.45 -2.40
N LEU A 59 9.86 -19.19 -3.32
CA LEU A 59 9.88 -17.92 -4.06
C LEU A 59 8.74 -17.81 -5.08
N MET A 60 8.48 -18.86 -5.87
CA MET A 60 7.41 -18.86 -6.86
C MET A 60 6.03 -18.82 -6.21
N ASN A 61 5.82 -19.58 -5.13
CA ASN A 61 4.55 -19.58 -4.41
C ASN A 61 4.29 -18.25 -3.69
N LEU A 62 5.33 -17.65 -3.10
CA LEU A 62 5.23 -16.32 -2.50
C LEU A 62 4.91 -15.25 -3.57
N LEU A 63 5.61 -15.29 -4.71
CA LEU A 63 5.39 -14.34 -5.80
C LEU A 63 3.98 -14.45 -6.37
N ILE A 64 3.50 -15.68 -6.62
CA ILE A 64 2.12 -15.91 -7.08
C ILE A 64 1.10 -15.42 -6.03
N GLY A 65 1.34 -15.68 -4.74
CA GLY A 65 0.47 -15.21 -3.66
C GLY A 65 0.38 -13.69 -3.57
N LEU A 66 1.53 -13.00 -3.60
CA LEU A 66 1.58 -11.54 -3.60
C LEU A 66 0.94 -10.94 -4.87
N LEU A 67 1.23 -11.54 -6.04
CA LEU A 67 0.66 -11.11 -7.30
C LEU A 67 -0.87 -11.27 -7.31
N ASN A 68 -1.39 -12.36 -6.75
CA ASN A 68 -2.82 -12.57 -6.62
C ASN A 68 -3.50 -11.50 -5.77
N ILE A 69 -2.89 -11.11 -4.64
CA ILE A 69 -3.41 -10.04 -3.77
C ILE A 69 -3.46 -8.71 -4.54
N ALA A 70 -2.38 -8.35 -5.23
CA ALA A 70 -2.32 -7.11 -5.99
C ALA A 70 -3.32 -7.08 -7.17
N ILE A 71 -3.50 -8.22 -7.86
CA ILE A 71 -4.49 -8.34 -8.93
C ILE A 71 -5.91 -8.23 -8.38
N GLU A 72 -6.21 -8.85 -7.23
CA GLU A 72 -7.54 -8.79 -6.62
C GLU A 72 -7.94 -7.36 -6.22
N GLU A 73 -6.98 -6.56 -5.75
CA GLU A 73 -7.20 -5.15 -5.42
C GLU A 73 -7.48 -4.29 -6.67
N ASP A 74 -6.78 -4.55 -7.78
CA ASP A 74 -6.87 -3.72 -9.01
C ASP A 74 -7.82 -4.27 -10.09
N ASN A 75 -8.37 -5.49 -9.93
CA ASN A 75 -9.37 -6.06 -10.84
C ASN A 75 -10.76 -5.42 -10.65
N ASN A 76 -10.81 -4.11 -10.82
CA ASN A 76 -12.01 -3.32 -10.70
C ASN A 76 -12.54 -2.92 -12.08
N ARG A 77 -13.71 -3.45 -12.44
CA ARG A 77 -14.43 -3.08 -13.67
C ARG A 77 -14.66 -1.57 -13.77
N VAL A 78 -14.82 -0.87 -12.66
CA VAL A 78 -15.00 0.59 -12.64
C VAL A 78 -13.71 1.29 -13.07
N SER A 79 -12.55 0.90 -12.55
CA SER A 79 -11.25 1.44 -12.97
C SER A 79 -11.00 1.23 -14.47
N TYR A 80 -11.33 0.05 -15.00
CA TYR A 80 -11.26 -0.23 -16.43
C TYR A 80 -12.13 0.72 -17.27
N LEU A 81 -13.38 0.97 -16.84
CA LEU A 81 -14.29 1.87 -17.54
C LEU A 81 -13.82 3.33 -17.49
N ILE A 82 -13.25 3.76 -16.37
CA ILE A 82 -12.66 5.10 -16.22
C ILE A 82 -11.49 5.27 -17.18
N GLN A 83 -10.52 4.35 -17.17
CA GLN A 83 -9.37 4.41 -18.10
C GLN A 83 -9.83 4.39 -19.56
N LYS A 84 -10.83 3.57 -19.88
CA LYS A 84 -11.40 3.55 -21.23
C LYS A 84 -12.02 4.89 -21.62
N ALA A 85 -12.74 5.55 -20.70
CA ALA A 85 -13.32 6.86 -20.95
C ALA A 85 -12.26 7.96 -21.10
N GLU A 86 -11.20 7.90 -20.30
CA GLU A 86 -10.04 8.80 -20.39
C GLU A 86 -9.35 8.69 -21.76
N ILE A 87 -9.03 7.46 -22.20
CA ILE A 87 -8.45 7.20 -23.52
C ILE A 87 -9.38 7.69 -24.64
N LEU A 88 -10.69 7.47 -24.52
CA LEU A 88 -11.66 7.96 -25.50
C LEU A 88 -11.69 9.48 -25.57
N ALA A 89 -11.63 10.17 -24.43
CA ALA A 89 -11.58 11.63 -24.36
C ALA A 89 -10.28 12.19 -24.98
N GLU A 90 -9.14 11.53 -24.75
CA GLU A 90 -7.87 11.89 -25.40
C GLU A 90 -7.94 11.73 -26.91
N ILE A 91 -8.49 10.61 -27.40
CA ILE A 91 -8.70 10.37 -28.82
C ILE A 91 -9.60 11.46 -29.41
N GLU A 92 -10.71 11.78 -28.75
CA GLU A 92 -11.63 12.81 -29.20
C GLU A 92 -10.96 14.19 -29.27
N LEU A 93 -10.18 14.56 -28.25
CA LEU A 93 -9.59 15.88 -28.14
C LEU A 93 -8.40 16.08 -29.08
N PHE A 94 -7.52 15.07 -29.22
CA PHE A 94 -6.23 15.22 -29.92
C PHE A 94 -6.21 14.61 -31.32
N TYR A 95 -7.02 13.59 -31.60
CA TYR A 95 -6.89 12.81 -32.83
C TYR A 95 -8.07 12.98 -33.80
N LEU A 96 -9.20 13.53 -33.37
CA LEU A 96 -10.38 13.76 -34.24
C LEU A 96 -10.46 15.18 -34.79
N LEU A 97 -10.77 15.28 -36.09
CA LEU A 97 -11.03 16.56 -36.74
C LEU A 97 -12.37 17.17 -36.28
N PRO A 98 -12.53 18.51 -36.32
CA PRO A 98 -13.75 19.18 -35.89
C PRO A 98 -15.03 18.66 -36.56
N HIS A 99 -14.95 18.19 -37.81
CA HIS A 99 -16.11 17.64 -38.51
C HIS A 99 -16.47 16.22 -38.03
N GLN A 100 -15.49 15.42 -37.59
CA GLN A 100 -15.72 14.05 -37.11
C GLN A 100 -16.40 14.07 -35.73
N ARG A 101 -16.03 15.02 -34.87
CA ARG A 101 -16.68 15.22 -33.56
C ARG A 101 -18.14 15.64 -33.64
N ARG A 102 -18.57 16.19 -34.79
CA ARG A 102 -19.97 16.62 -35.03
C ARG A 102 -20.81 15.55 -35.72
N TRP A 103 -20.26 14.36 -35.97
CA TRP A 103 -21.04 13.27 -36.54
C TRP A 103 -21.94 12.64 -35.48
N GLN A 104 -23.24 12.94 -35.57
CA GLN A 104 -24.26 12.42 -34.64
C GLN A 104 -24.30 10.89 -34.54
N THR A 105 -23.91 10.18 -35.61
CA THR A 105 -23.86 8.72 -35.62
C THR A 105 -22.74 8.17 -34.72
N TRP A 106 -21.65 8.92 -34.54
CA TRP A 106 -20.52 8.51 -33.69
C TRP A 106 -20.55 9.18 -32.32
N PHE A 107 -21.06 10.41 -32.26
CA PHE A 107 -21.22 11.23 -31.06
C PHE A 107 -22.68 11.70 -30.95
N PRO A 108 -23.57 10.86 -30.38
CA PRO A 108 -24.95 11.25 -30.18
C PRO A 108 -25.04 12.39 -29.16
N GLU A 109 -26.01 13.29 -29.34
CA GLU A 109 -26.23 14.42 -28.44
C GLU A 109 -26.67 13.97 -27.04
N VAL A 110 -27.32 12.80 -26.93
CA VAL A 110 -27.82 12.24 -25.68
C VAL A 110 -27.46 10.75 -25.58
N ILE A 111 -26.92 10.34 -24.44
CA ILE A 111 -26.63 8.93 -24.12
C ILE A 111 -27.63 8.46 -23.07
N HIS A 112 -28.43 7.45 -23.41
CA HIS A 112 -29.34 6.82 -22.45
C HIS A 112 -28.62 5.69 -21.73
N TYR A 113 -28.51 5.80 -20.40
CA TYR A 113 -28.01 4.73 -19.54
C TYR A 113 -29.13 4.23 -18.62
N TYR A 114 -29.33 2.93 -18.61
CA TYR A 114 -30.28 2.28 -17.70
C TYR A 114 -29.53 1.83 -16.45
N ALA A 115 -29.90 2.42 -15.31
CA ALA A 115 -29.42 2.02 -14.00
C ALA A 115 -30.56 1.37 -13.22
N ASP A 116 -30.24 0.28 -12.52
CA ASP A 116 -31.17 -0.39 -11.60
C ASP A 116 -31.29 0.46 -10.32
N ALA A 117 -32.51 0.94 -10.04
CA ALA A 117 -32.77 1.86 -8.94
C ALA A 117 -32.41 1.28 -7.56
N ASP A 118 -32.62 -0.02 -7.35
CA ASP A 118 -32.35 -0.66 -6.07
C ASP A 118 -30.85 -0.89 -5.87
N LYS A 119 -30.14 -1.31 -6.91
CA LYS A 119 -28.67 -1.40 -6.86
C LYS A 119 -28.02 -0.04 -6.65
N THR A 120 -28.53 1.00 -7.33
CA THR A 120 -28.03 2.36 -7.16
C THR A 120 -28.30 2.87 -5.74
N ARG A 121 -29.48 2.63 -5.18
CA ARG A 121 -29.79 3.03 -3.79
C ARG A 121 -28.81 2.41 -2.80
N LYS A 122 -28.59 1.10 -2.88
CA LYS A 122 -27.68 0.36 -1.99
C LYS A 122 -26.24 0.88 -2.07
N GLU A 123 -25.78 1.21 -3.27
CA GLU A 123 -24.43 1.72 -3.48
C GLU A 123 -24.26 3.14 -2.93
N ILE A 124 -25.26 4.01 -3.10
CA ILE A 124 -25.22 5.38 -2.53
C ILE A 124 -25.21 5.33 -1.01
N GLU A 125 -26.03 4.47 -0.39
CA GLU A 125 -26.01 4.26 1.06
C GLU A 125 -24.63 3.79 1.54
N ARG A 126 -24.01 2.83 0.84
CA ARG A 126 -22.62 2.38 1.13
C ARG A 126 -21.62 3.53 1.04
N LEU A 127 -21.72 4.39 0.02
CA LEU A 127 -20.82 5.54 -0.16
C LEU A 127 -21.01 6.59 0.96
N ILE A 128 -22.24 6.81 1.40
CA ILE A 128 -22.56 7.69 2.53
C ILE A 128 -21.96 7.12 3.82
N GLU A 129 -22.14 5.83 4.10
CA GLU A 129 -21.59 5.17 5.28
C GLU A 129 -20.06 5.24 5.33
N LYS A 130 -19.39 5.12 4.17
CA LYS A 130 -17.94 5.24 4.05
C LYS A 130 -17.41 6.68 4.06
N GLY A 131 -18.29 7.69 3.99
CA GLY A 131 -17.90 9.10 3.86
C GLY A 131 -17.31 9.46 2.49
N GLU A 132 -17.48 8.59 1.49
CA GLU A 132 -17.01 8.76 0.11
C GLU A 132 -17.97 9.59 -0.76
N TRP A 133 -19.22 9.77 -0.31
CA TRP A 133 -20.28 10.47 -1.05
C TRP A 133 -20.05 11.99 -1.14
N ASP A 134 -19.53 12.58 -0.07
CA ASP A 134 -19.37 14.04 0.10
C ASP A 134 -17.95 14.54 -0.21
N THR A 135 -17.02 13.64 -0.55
CA THR A 135 -15.57 13.92 -0.52
C THR A 135 -15.02 14.56 -1.80
N LYS A 136 -15.77 14.63 -2.90
CA LYS A 136 -15.23 15.15 -4.17
C LYS A 136 -16.19 16.10 -4.87
N GLU A 137 -15.69 17.34 -4.98
CA GLU A 137 -16.01 18.43 -5.90
C GLU A 137 -17.49 18.88 -5.98
N GLN A 138 -17.69 20.17 -5.72
CA GLN A 138 -18.97 20.87 -5.82
C GLN A 138 -19.59 20.83 -7.24
N GLU A 139 -18.84 20.38 -8.25
CA GLU A 139 -19.19 20.43 -9.68
C GLU A 139 -20.43 19.60 -10.06
N PHE A 140 -20.90 18.71 -9.19
CA PHE A 140 -22.13 17.94 -9.42
C PHE A 140 -23.11 17.94 -8.22
N ALA A 141 -23.00 18.92 -7.31
CA ALA A 141 -23.81 18.96 -6.10
C ALA A 141 -25.33 18.97 -6.40
N GLU A 142 -25.75 19.71 -7.44
CA GLU A 142 -27.15 19.77 -7.85
C GLU A 142 -27.65 18.43 -8.44
N MET A 143 -26.83 17.79 -9.27
CA MET A 143 -27.15 16.48 -9.84
C MET A 143 -27.25 15.39 -8.77
N ARG A 144 -26.37 15.43 -7.76
CA ARG A 144 -26.44 14.51 -6.60
C ARG A 144 -27.71 14.71 -5.79
N LYS A 145 -28.08 15.97 -5.50
CA LYS A 145 -29.35 16.27 -4.81
C LYS A 145 -30.55 15.74 -5.59
N ASN A 146 -30.60 15.99 -6.90
CA ASN A 146 -31.66 15.50 -7.77
C ASN A 146 -31.72 13.96 -7.79
N LEU A 147 -30.57 13.29 -7.72
CA LEU A 147 -30.50 11.82 -7.66
C LEU A 147 -31.04 11.28 -6.33
N LEU A 148 -30.65 11.89 -5.20
CA LEU A 148 -31.14 11.51 -3.86
C LEU A 148 -32.66 11.67 -3.76
N ASP A 149 -33.19 12.78 -4.27
CA ASP A 149 -34.63 13.06 -4.32
C ASP A 149 -35.37 12.00 -5.16
N LYS A 150 -34.89 11.72 -6.39
CA LYS A 150 -35.48 10.69 -7.26
C LYS A 150 -35.43 9.28 -6.67
N LEU A 151 -34.37 8.94 -5.94
CA LEU A 151 -34.21 7.64 -5.28
C LEU A 151 -34.89 7.56 -3.91
N GLN A 152 -35.45 8.69 -3.44
CA GLN A 152 -36.08 8.87 -2.12
C GLN A 152 -35.14 8.57 -0.94
N ILE A 153 -33.85 8.82 -1.13
CA ILE A 153 -32.83 8.63 -0.09
C ILE A 153 -32.80 9.89 0.77
N LYS A 154 -33.16 9.76 2.04
CA LYS A 154 -33.01 10.84 3.02
C LYS A 154 -31.54 10.93 3.43
N HIS A 155 -30.80 11.74 2.71
CA HIS A 155 -29.46 12.13 3.09
C HIS A 155 -29.44 13.66 3.23
N ASP A 156 -29.55 14.12 4.46
CA ASP A 156 -29.10 15.46 4.80
C ASP A 156 -27.57 15.34 4.84
N PRO A 157 -26.80 16.08 4.02
CA PRO A 157 -25.34 16.02 4.08
C PRO A 157 -24.97 16.30 5.52
N ILE A 158 -24.60 15.23 6.23
CA ILE A 158 -24.46 15.25 7.68
C ILE A 158 -23.46 16.34 7.96
N ASP A 159 -23.95 17.33 8.70
CA ASP A 159 -23.28 18.49 9.24
C ASP A 159 -21.78 18.22 9.39
N ASN A 160 -21.00 18.51 8.34
CA ASN A 160 -19.53 18.47 8.43
C ASN A 160 -19.09 19.31 9.64
N LYS A 161 -19.92 20.29 10.06
CA LYS A 161 -19.79 21.04 11.30
C LYS A 161 -19.88 20.20 12.59
N VAL A 162 -20.70 19.15 12.67
CA VAL A 162 -20.77 18.27 13.86
C VAL A 162 -19.54 17.36 13.92
N ILE A 163 -19.09 16.83 12.79
CA ILE A 163 -17.86 16.03 12.72
C ILE A 163 -16.64 16.93 12.98
N LEU A 164 -16.55 18.10 12.36
CA LEU A 164 -15.50 19.11 12.62
C LEU A 164 -15.51 19.55 14.08
N LYS A 165 -16.68 19.85 14.67
CA LYS A 165 -16.78 20.17 16.11
C LYS A 165 -16.32 19.01 17.01
N LYS A 166 -16.53 17.76 16.61
CA LYS A 166 -16.00 16.60 17.35
C LYS A 166 -14.49 16.48 17.17
N LEU A 167 -13.97 16.80 15.98
CA LEU A 167 -12.55 16.83 15.66
C LEU A 167 -11.82 17.94 16.44
N ASP A 168 -12.36 19.16 16.46
CA ASP A 168 -11.83 20.30 17.22
C ASP A 168 -11.77 19.97 18.72
N LYS A 169 -12.83 19.32 19.25
CA LYS A 169 -12.87 18.86 20.64
C LYS A 169 -11.84 17.77 20.93
N LEU A 170 -11.59 16.86 19.98
CA LEU A 170 -10.55 15.84 20.08
C LEU A 170 -9.15 16.46 20.07
N GLU A 171 -8.91 17.46 19.23
CA GLU A 171 -7.64 18.18 19.17
C GLU A 171 -7.38 18.98 20.46
N GLU A 172 -8.40 19.62 21.03
CA GLU A 172 -8.30 20.25 22.36
C GLU A 172 -8.02 19.24 23.47
N LEU A 173 -8.61 18.05 23.38
CA LEU A 173 -8.39 16.95 24.34
C LEU A 173 -6.94 16.44 24.27
N GLU A 174 -6.39 16.24 23.07
CA GLU A 174 -4.99 15.84 22.88
C GLU A 174 -4.02 16.88 23.46
N LYS A 175 -4.29 18.17 23.22
CA LYS A 175 -3.48 19.27 23.79
C LYS A 175 -3.54 19.30 25.32
N THR A 176 -4.69 18.96 25.90
CA THR A 176 -4.82 18.87 27.36
C THR A 176 -4.08 17.67 27.92
N TYR A 177 -4.17 16.50 27.27
CA TYR A 177 -3.42 15.31 27.65
C TYR A 177 -1.90 15.54 27.60
N GLY A 178 -1.38 16.17 26.54
CA GLY A 178 0.03 16.54 26.44
C GLY A 178 0.50 17.41 27.61
N LYS A 179 -0.25 18.47 27.94
CA LYS A 179 0.05 19.35 29.09
C LYS A 179 0.01 18.61 30.43
N THR A 180 -0.89 17.65 30.61
CA THR A 180 -0.91 16.83 31.83
C THR A 180 0.27 15.87 31.91
N LEU A 181 0.71 15.32 30.77
CA LEU A 181 1.88 14.45 30.70
C LEU A 181 3.16 15.22 31.09
N ASP A 182 3.34 16.43 30.54
CA ASP A 182 4.49 17.29 30.89
C ASP A 182 4.53 17.65 32.38
N LYS A 183 3.35 17.86 32.99
CA LYS A 183 3.26 18.12 34.44
C LYS A 183 3.64 16.90 35.27
N LEU A 184 3.22 15.71 34.85
CA LEU A 184 3.58 14.46 35.52
C LEU A 184 5.08 14.19 35.43
N GLU A 185 5.69 14.41 34.27
CA GLU A 185 7.14 14.22 34.09
C GLU A 185 7.96 15.17 34.97
N ASN A 186 7.52 16.42 35.12
CA ASN A 186 8.16 17.38 36.04
C ASN A 186 7.98 17.01 37.52
N LEU A 187 6.84 16.45 37.90
CA LEU A 187 6.60 15.91 39.24
C LEU A 187 7.53 14.73 39.54
N GLU A 188 7.65 13.79 38.60
CA GLU A 188 8.52 12.63 38.74
C GLU A 188 10.00 13.03 38.89
N LYS A 189 10.46 14.02 38.10
CA LYS A 189 11.80 14.61 38.25
C LYS A 189 12.01 15.23 39.64
N SER A 190 11.01 15.96 40.15
CA SER A 190 11.08 16.57 41.48
C SER A 190 11.12 15.53 42.59
N ASP A 191 10.33 14.45 42.49
CA ASP A 191 10.29 13.39 43.49
C ASP A 191 11.58 12.57 43.48
N LYS A 192 12.17 12.32 42.30
CA LYS A 192 13.49 11.68 42.17
C LYS A 192 14.59 12.52 42.83
N GLU A 193 14.58 13.83 42.64
CA GLU A 193 15.56 14.73 43.28
C GLU A 193 15.40 14.75 44.81
N LYS A 194 14.16 14.70 45.32
CA LYS A 194 13.90 14.59 46.76
C LYS A 194 14.39 13.26 47.33
N LEU A 195 14.18 12.15 46.63
CA LEU A 195 14.65 10.82 47.04
C LEU A 195 16.18 10.79 47.17
N GLU A 196 16.89 11.34 46.19
CA GLU A 196 18.35 11.38 46.20
C GLU A 196 18.90 12.23 47.36
N LYS A 197 18.21 13.33 47.72
CA LYS A 197 18.55 14.12 48.91
C LYS A 197 18.31 13.34 50.21
N LEU A 198 17.26 12.53 50.26
CA LEU A 198 16.93 11.70 51.43
C LEU A 198 17.96 10.60 51.66
N GLU A 199 18.38 9.90 50.59
CA GLU A 199 19.44 8.89 50.65
C GLU A 199 20.78 9.47 51.12
N LYS A 200 21.12 10.70 50.68
CA LYS A 200 22.33 11.40 51.14
C LYS A 200 22.27 11.72 52.64
N LEU A 201 21.11 12.11 53.15
CA LEU A 201 20.88 12.36 54.58
C LEU A 201 20.98 11.08 55.41
N GLU A 202 20.44 9.97 54.91
CA GLU A 202 20.50 8.67 55.58
C GLU A 202 21.93 8.16 55.72
N LYS A 203 22.75 8.28 54.65
CA LYS A 203 24.19 7.96 54.70
C LYS A 203 24.95 8.79 55.73
N LEU A 204 24.67 10.09 55.83
CA LEU A 204 25.30 10.96 56.83
C LEU A 204 24.92 10.57 58.27
N LEU A 205 23.67 10.12 58.49
CA LEU A 205 23.21 9.63 59.80
C LEU A 205 23.89 8.32 60.19
N GLU A 206 24.04 7.38 59.25
CA GLU A 206 24.80 6.14 59.47
C GLU A 206 26.26 6.42 59.85
N GLU A 207 26.93 7.34 59.14
CA GLU A 207 28.32 7.74 59.43
C GLU A 207 28.48 8.39 60.81
N ILE A 208 27.51 9.20 61.26
CA ILE A 208 27.51 9.79 62.60
C ILE A 208 27.31 8.70 63.67
N ARG A 209 26.45 7.71 63.41
CA ARG A 209 26.12 6.65 64.36
C ARG A 209 27.21 5.59 64.52
N ALA A 210 28.12 5.49 63.55
CA ALA A 210 29.27 4.59 63.56
C ALA A 210 30.52 5.17 64.26
N LYS A 211 30.47 6.41 64.73
CA LYS A 211 31.48 7.06 65.58
C LYS A 211 31.08 7.02 67.06
#